data_AF-A0A418R0W3-F1
#
_entry.id   AF-A0A418R0W3-F1
#
_cell.length_a   1.000
_cell.length_b   1.000
_cell.length_c   1.000
_cell.angle_alpha   90.00
_cell.angle_beta   90.00
_cell.angle_gamma   90.00
#
_symmetry.space_group_name_H-M   'P 1'
#
loop_
_entity.id
_entity.type
_entity.pdbx_description
1 polymer ?
#
loop_
_entity_poly.entity_id
_entity_poly.type
_entity_poly.pdbx_seq_one_letter_code
_entity_poly.pdbx_strand_id
1 'polypeptide(L)'
;MLRFIPLLALLAACESAPDREQQQVAAAEKTVLASHDSLMARMDRLYELRQQLARVPATDSVAAGRHRRALLGAESGMMFWMHHYRRPADTVAAPRRRAYYAAQQQRIDSVRRLFQRSQDSARQLLGATPAAPSTPAP
;
A
#
# COMPACT_ATOMS: atom_id res chain seq x y z
N MET A 1 -1.45 -62.90 -25.38
CA MET A 1 -2.34 -61.94 -26.07
C MET A 1 -2.18 -60.56 -25.43
N LEU A 2 -2.23 -59.53 -26.27
CA LEU A 2 -1.61 -58.23 -26.09
C LEU A 2 -2.31 -57.35 -25.03
N ARG A 3 -1.50 -56.59 -24.30
CA ARG A 3 -1.86 -55.62 -23.24
C ARG A 3 -2.83 -54.55 -23.76
N PHE A 4 -3.99 -54.40 -23.12
CA PHE A 4 -4.80 -53.18 -23.15
C PHE A 4 -4.70 -52.50 -21.78
N ILE A 5 -3.81 -51.51 -21.67
CA ILE A 5 -3.74 -50.59 -20.52
C ILE A 5 -4.24 -49.23 -21.03
N PRO A 6 -5.17 -48.59 -20.32
CA PRO A 6 -6.09 -47.62 -20.90
C PRO A 6 -5.41 -46.27 -21.14
N LEU A 7 -5.58 -45.76 -22.36
CA LEU A 7 -5.35 -44.38 -22.76
C LEU A 7 -6.44 -43.48 -22.14
N LEU A 8 -6.42 -43.30 -20.82
CA LEU A 8 -7.46 -42.55 -20.08
C LEU A 8 -6.85 -41.56 -19.09
N ALA A 9 -5.85 -40.81 -19.53
CA ALA A 9 -5.16 -39.79 -18.73
C ALA A 9 -4.92 -38.46 -19.48
N LEU A 10 -5.77 -38.10 -20.46
CA LEU A 10 -5.64 -36.85 -21.23
C LEU A 10 -6.81 -35.85 -21.08
N LEU A 11 -7.79 -36.11 -20.20
CA LEU A 11 -8.98 -35.25 -20.06
C LEU A 11 -8.92 -34.22 -18.93
N ALA A 12 -7.81 -34.10 -18.18
CA ALA A 12 -7.70 -33.16 -17.06
C ALA A 12 -7.08 -31.79 -17.41
N ALA A 13 -6.86 -31.48 -18.69
CA ALA A 13 -6.18 -30.24 -19.12
C ALA A 13 -7.11 -29.17 -19.74
N CYS A 14 -8.43 -29.31 -19.59
CA CYS A 14 -9.42 -28.32 -20.03
C CYS A 14 -10.04 -27.58 -18.83
N GLU A 15 -9.20 -27.02 -17.96
CA GLU A 15 -9.65 -25.81 -17.24
C GLU A 15 -9.60 -24.70 -18.27
N SER A 16 -10.77 -24.21 -18.68
CA SER A 16 -10.89 -23.43 -19.91
C SER A 16 -10.05 -22.15 -19.80
N ALA A 17 -9.25 -21.84 -20.82
CA ALA A 17 -8.36 -20.67 -20.81
C ALA A 17 -9.07 -19.35 -20.39
N PRO A 18 -10.35 -19.11 -20.74
CA PRO A 18 -11.12 -17.96 -20.24
C PRO A 18 -11.24 -17.89 -18.71
N ASP A 19 -11.44 -19.02 -18.03
CA ASP A 19 -11.59 -19.07 -16.56
C ASP A 19 -10.28 -18.67 -15.87
N ARG A 20 -9.16 -19.19 -16.37
CA ARG A 20 -7.82 -18.83 -15.88
C ARG A 20 -7.53 -17.34 -16.05
N GLU A 21 -7.88 -16.75 -17.18
CA GLU A 21 -7.66 -15.32 -17.43
C GLU A 21 -8.49 -14.44 -16.50
N GLN A 22 -9.74 -14.82 -16.25
CA GLN A 22 -10.63 -14.13 -15.31
C GLN A 22 -10.08 -14.20 -13.89
N GLN A 23 -9.61 -15.37 -13.46
CA GLN A 23 -9.02 -15.58 -12.14
C GLN A 23 -7.75 -14.73 -11.92
N GLN A 24 -6.90 -14.62 -12.94
CA GLN A 24 -5.71 -13.76 -12.88
C GLN A 24 -6.08 -12.28 -12.74
N VAL A 25 -7.11 -11.80 -13.45
CA VAL A 25 -7.62 -10.44 -13.29
C VAL A 25 -8.12 -10.20 -11.86
N ALA A 26 -8.93 -11.12 -11.33
CA ALA A 26 -9.46 -11.01 -9.98
C ALA A 26 -8.35 -11.01 -8.91
N ALA A 27 -7.32 -11.84 -9.10
CA ALA A 27 -6.15 -11.87 -8.22
C ALA A 27 -5.36 -10.54 -8.26
N ALA A 28 -5.18 -9.95 -9.45
CA ALA A 28 -4.52 -8.67 -9.60
C ALA A 28 -5.29 -7.53 -8.92
N GLU A 29 -6.62 -7.50 -9.09
CA GLU A 29 -7.50 -6.54 -8.39
C GLU A 29 -7.39 -6.68 -6.88
N LYS A 30 -7.52 -7.90 -6.36
CA LYS A 30 -7.41 -8.21 -4.94
C LYS A 30 -6.08 -7.74 -4.36
N THR A 31 -4.98 -7.89 -5.11
CA THR A 31 -3.63 -7.49 -4.66
C THR A 31 -3.52 -5.97 -4.51
N VAL A 32 -4.08 -5.21 -5.45
CA VAL A 32 -4.13 -3.74 -5.40
C VAL A 32 -4.97 -3.29 -4.20
N LEU A 33 -6.16 -3.87 -4.01
CA LEU A 33 -7.05 -3.50 -2.91
C LEU A 33 -6.49 -3.90 -1.53
N ALA A 34 -5.85 -5.06 -1.41
CA ALA A 34 -5.14 -5.44 -0.18
C ALA A 34 -4.00 -4.45 0.15
N SER A 35 -3.34 -3.91 -0.87
CA SER A 35 -2.33 -2.86 -0.69
C SER A 35 -2.96 -1.56 -0.16
N HIS A 36 -4.15 -1.20 -0.64
CA HIS A 36 -4.95 -0.07 -0.14
C HIS A 36 -5.33 -0.26 1.32
N ASP A 37 -5.93 -1.40 1.66
CA ASP A 37 -6.42 -1.65 3.02
C ASP A 37 -5.27 -1.63 4.03
N SER A 38 -4.13 -2.21 3.65
CA SER A 38 -2.91 -2.17 4.45
C SER A 38 -2.39 -0.75 4.69
N LEU A 39 -2.54 0.18 3.73
CA LEU A 39 -2.15 1.58 3.91
C LEU A 39 -3.17 2.33 4.77
N MET A 40 -4.46 2.07 4.58
CA MET A 40 -5.53 2.66 5.39
C MET A 40 -5.39 2.29 6.86
N ALA A 41 -5.06 1.04 7.18
CA ALA A 41 -4.77 0.61 8.55
C ALA A 41 -3.57 1.33 9.21
N ARG A 42 -2.74 2.04 8.43
CA ARG A 42 -1.59 2.81 8.91
C ARG A 42 -1.83 4.32 8.94
N MET A 43 -3.03 4.78 8.55
CA MET A 43 -3.36 6.21 8.51
C MET A 43 -3.36 6.84 9.90
N ASP A 44 -3.92 6.16 10.89
CA ASP A 44 -3.92 6.64 12.28
C ASP A 44 -2.51 6.91 12.79
N ARG A 45 -1.55 6.07 12.38
CA ARG A 45 -0.16 6.25 12.76
C ARG A 45 0.45 7.53 12.17
N LEU A 46 0.08 7.92 10.95
CA LEU A 46 0.51 9.20 10.37
C LEU A 46 -0.04 10.38 11.18
N TYR A 47 -1.31 10.31 11.57
CA TYR A 47 -1.95 11.33 12.39
C TYR A 47 -1.28 11.45 13.77
N GLU A 48 -1.06 10.34 14.47
CA GLU A 48 -0.36 10.31 15.77
C GLU A 48 1.02 10.97 15.69
N LEU A 49 1.82 10.61 14.69
CA LEU A 49 3.17 11.18 14.51
C LEU A 49 3.12 12.69 14.27
N ARG A 50 2.12 13.17 13.51
CA ARG A 50 1.94 14.62 13.31
C ARG A 50 1.60 15.34 14.61
N GLN A 51 0.78 14.74 15.47
CA GLN A 51 0.45 15.32 16.79
C GLN A 51 1.68 15.36 17.70
N GLN A 52 2.51 14.32 17.68
CA GLN A 52 3.76 14.29 18.44
C GLN A 52 4.74 15.35 17.93
N LEU A 53 4.89 15.49 16.61
CA LEU A 53 5.73 16.53 16.00
C LEU A 53 5.25 17.96 16.31
N ALA A 54 3.96 18.17 16.55
CA ALA A 54 3.43 19.48 16.94
C ALA A 54 3.83 19.89 18.37
N ARG A 55 4.28 18.95 19.20
CA ARG A 55 4.74 19.18 20.58
C ARG A 55 6.25 19.37 20.69
N VAL A 56 6.98 19.24 19.58
CA VAL A 56 8.43 19.42 19.54
C VAL A 56 8.78 20.89 19.86
N PRO A 57 9.80 21.17 20.70
CA PRO A 57 10.19 22.53 21.06
C PRO A 57 10.49 23.43 19.86
N ALA A 58 10.32 24.74 20.04
CA ALA A 58 10.47 25.74 18.98
C ALA A 58 11.87 25.75 18.34
N THR A 59 12.91 25.37 19.10
CA THR A 59 14.29 25.22 18.61
C THR A 59 14.42 24.21 17.47
N ASP A 60 13.57 23.19 17.43
CA ASP A 60 13.55 22.14 16.40
C ASP A 60 12.37 22.29 15.42
N SER A 61 11.65 23.42 15.49
CA SER A 61 10.39 23.66 14.76
C SER A 61 10.52 23.52 13.23
N VAL A 62 11.68 23.87 12.66
CA VAL A 62 11.93 23.73 11.22
C VAL A 62 12.00 22.26 10.82
N ALA A 63 12.73 21.44 11.58
CA ALA A 63 12.83 20.01 11.35
C ALA A 63 11.46 19.34 11.52
N ALA A 64 10.79 19.60 12.64
CA ALA A 64 9.45 19.09 12.91
C ALA A 64 8.45 19.48 11.81
N GLY A 65 8.53 20.72 11.32
CA GLY A 65 7.72 21.22 10.21
C GLY A 65 7.95 20.45 8.90
N ARG A 66 9.20 20.07 8.59
CA ARG A 66 9.51 19.25 7.39
C ARG A 66 8.90 17.85 7.51
N HIS A 67 9.07 17.17 8.64
CA HIS A 67 8.50 15.82 8.82
C HIS A 67 6.96 15.85 8.82
N ARG A 68 6.34 16.88 9.40
CA ARG A 68 4.88 17.06 9.35
C ARG A 68 4.37 17.20 7.92
N ARG A 69 5.07 17.97 7.07
CA ARG A 69 4.74 18.08 5.64
C ARG A 69 4.94 16.76 4.88
N ALA A 70 5.97 15.99 5.23
CA ALA A 70 6.19 14.67 4.62
C ALA A 70 5.04 13.70 4.93
N LEU A 71 4.59 13.65 6.19
CA LEU A 71 3.43 12.84 6.61
C LEU A 71 2.15 13.27 5.87
N LEU A 72 1.90 14.58 5.77
CA LEU A 72 0.79 15.14 4.97
C LEU A 72 0.88 14.74 3.49
N GLY A 73 2.08 14.75 2.91
CA GLY A 73 2.31 14.31 1.53
C GLY A 73 1.98 12.83 1.33
N ALA A 74 2.28 11.97 2.32
CA ALA A 74 1.91 10.57 2.31
C ALA A 74 0.38 10.39 2.30
N GLU A 75 -0.33 11.05 3.21
CA GLU A 75 -1.80 11.04 3.27
C GLU A 75 -2.41 11.51 1.94
N SER A 76 -1.92 12.64 1.41
CA SER A 76 -2.39 13.21 0.14
C SER A 76 -2.15 12.26 -1.03
N GLY A 77 -1.03 11.54 -1.06
CA GLY A 77 -0.75 10.53 -2.08
C GLY A 77 -1.76 9.38 -2.06
N MET A 78 -2.17 8.94 -0.88
CA MET A 78 -3.21 7.91 -0.73
C MET A 78 -4.57 8.42 -1.19
N MET A 79 -4.96 9.62 -0.76
CA MET A 79 -6.23 10.23 -1.18
C MET A 79 -6.26 10.46 -2.70
N PHE A 80 -5.16 10.95 -3.28
CA PHE A 80 -5.04 11.11 -4.72
C PHE A 80 -5.23 9.77 -5.44
N TRP A 81 -4.57 8.71 -4.99
CA TRP A 81 -4.75 7.37 -5.57
C TRP A 81 -6.21 6.92 -5.49
N MET A 82 -6.85 7.07 -4.33
CA MET A 82 -8.24 6.68 -4.09
C MET A 82 -9.22 7.44 -5.00
N HIS A 83 -9.01 8.74 -5.22
CA HIS A 83 -9.86 9.53 -6.12
C HIS A 83 -9.72 9.15 -7.61
N HIS A 84 -8.56 8.62 -8.00
CA HIS A 84 -8.26 8.29 -9.40
C HIS A 84 -8.40 6.79 -9.71
N TYR A 85 -8.49 5.94 -8.70
CA TYR A 85 -8.76 4.52 -8.90
C TYR A 85 -10.17 4.33 -9.47
N ARG A 86 -10.26 3.55 -10.54
CA ARG A 86 -11.51 3.21 -11.24
C ARG A 86 -11.43 1.76 -11.68
N ARG A 87 -12.24 0.90 -11.07
CA ARG A 87 -12.35 -0.49 -11.50
C ARG A 87 -12.76 -0.52 -12.98
N PRO A 88 -11.99 -1.17 -13.87
CA PRO A 88 -12.36 -1.32 -15.27
C PRO A 88 -13.67 -2.10 -15.41
N ALA A 89 -14.48 -1.76 -16.42
CA ALA A 89 -15.68 -2.53 -16.72
C ALA A 89 -15.34 -3.98 -17.13
N ASP A 90 -16.22 -4.93 -16.83
CA ASP A 90 -16.00 -6.35 -17.14
C ASP A 90 -15.96 -6.62 -18.66
N THR A 91 -16.51 -5.70 -19.47
CA THR A 91 -16.44 -5.70 -20.93
C THR A 91 -15.05 -5.39 -21.49
N VAL A 92 -14.14 -4.82 -20.68
CA VAL A 92 -12.75 -4.57 -21.08
C VAL A 92 -12.01 -5.90 -21.16
N ALA A 93 -11.28 -6.12 -22.26
CA ALA A 93 -10.50 -7.35 -22.47
C ALA A 93 -9.53 -7.65 -21.31
N ALA A 94 -9.45 -8.92 -20.90
CA ALA A 94 -8.67 -9.35 -19.74
C ALA A 94 -7.20 -8.86 -19.74
N PRO A 95 -6.45 -8.91 -20.86
CA PRO A 95 -5.09 -8.38 -20.90
C PRO A 95 -4.99 -6.88 -20.55
N ARG A 96 -5.97 -6.08 -20.99
CA ARG A 96 -6.03 -4.64 -20.68
C ARG A 96 -6.35 -4.40 -19.20
N ARG A 97 -7.25 -5.19 -18.61
CA ARG A 97 -7.53 -5.11 -17.16
C ARG A 97 -6.32 -5.50 -16.33
N ARG A 98 -5.60 -6.57 -16.71
CA ARG A 98 -4.34 -6.97 -16.04
C ARG A 98 -3.29 -5.86 -16.10
N ALA A 99 -3.09 -5.24 -17.26
CA ALA A 99 -2.17 -4.12 -17.42
C ALA A 99 -2.56 -2.90 -16.55
N TYR A 100 -3.86 -2.59 -16.47
CA TYR A 100 -4.38 -1.55 -15.59
C TYR A 100 -4.03 -1.83 -14.11
N TYR A 101 -4.32 -3.04 -13.62
CA TYR A 101 -4.03 -3.40 -12.23
C TYR A 101 -2.53 -3.43 -11.93
N ALA A 102 -1.69 -3.87 -12.87
CA ALA A 102 -0.23 -3.78 -12.71
C ALA A 102 0.24 -2.32 -12.55
N ALA A 103 -0.31 -1.40 -13.35
CA ALA A 103 0.00 0.03 -13.21
C ALA A 103 -0.52 0.61 -11.88
N GLN A 104 -1.71 0.20 -11.42
CA GLN A 104 -2.23 0.61 -10.12
C GLN A 104 -1.38 0.07 -8.96
N GLN A 105 -0.87 -1.17 -9.08
CA GLN A 105 0.03 -1.75 -8.10
C GLN A 105 1.32 -0.93 -7.96
N GLN A 106 1.94 -0.52 -9.07
CA GLN A 106 3.12 0.34 -9.04
C GLN A 106 2.85 1.70 -8.36
N ARG A 107 1.68 2.28 -8.61
CA ARG A 107 1.26 3.54 -7.98
C ARG A 107 1.10 3.38 -6.47
N ILE A 108 0.36 2.35 -6.03
CA ILE A 108 0.12 2.15 -4.60
C ILE A 108 1.38 1.72 -3.84
N ASP A 109 2.30 1.01 -4.50
CA ASP A 109 3.63 0.73 -3.93
C ASP A 109 4.47 1.99 -3.74
N SER A 110 4.30 2.99 -4.62
CA SER A 110 4.97 4.28 -4.46
C SER A 110 4.42 5.05 -3.26
N VAL A 111 3.10 5.02 -3.06
CA VAL A 111 2.44 5.56 -1.86
C VAL A 111 2.93 4.82 -0.60
N ARG A 112 3.01 3.48 -0.64
CA ARG A 112 3.54 2.66 0.47
C ARG A 112 4.95 3.06 0.88
N ARG A 113 5.85 3.25 -0.09
CA ARG A 113 7.22 3.71 0.21
C ARG A 113 7.22 5.12 0.81
N LEU A 114 6.32 6.00 0.38
CA LEU A 114 6.17 7.34 0.95
C LEU A 114 5.67 7.29 2.40
N PHE A 115 4.68 6.43 2.70
CA PHE A 115 4.22 6.17 4.07
C PHE A 115 5.38 5.75 4.96
N GLN A 116 6.12 4.72 4.53
CA GLN A 116 7.21 4.15 5.32
C GLN A 116 8.29 5.20 5.60
N ARG A 117 8.84 5.84 4.56
CA ARG A 117 9.90 6.85 4.73
C ARG A 117 9.45 8.03 5.60
N SER A 118 8.21 8.49 5.45
CA SER A 118 7.69 9.61 6.23
C SER A 118 7.54 9.24 7.70
N GLN A 119 7.05 8.04 8.00
CA GLN A 119 6.96 7.53 9.37
C GLN A 119 8.32 7.31 10.00
N ASP A 120 9.25 6.65 9.29
CA ASP A 120 10.56 6.31 9.81
C ASP A 120 11.37 7.57 10.12
N SER A 121 11.36 8.55 9.20
CA SER A 121 12.03 9.83 9.42
C SER A 121 11.43 10.65 10.58
N ALA A 122 10.10 10.63 10.74
CA ALA A 122 9.44 11.29 11.87
C ALA A 122 9.78 10.62 13.21
N ARG A 123 9.79 9.28 13.26
CA ARG A 123 10.18 8.52 14.45
C ARG A 123 11.63 8.79 14.83
N GLN A 124 12.53 8.90 13.85
CA GLN A 124 13.93 9.20 14.11
C GLN A 124 14.10 10.56 14.79
N LEU A 125 13.39 11.60 14.33
CA LEU A 125 13.41 12.90 14.99
C LEU A 125 12.86 12.81 16.42
N LEU A 126 11.72 12.17 16.61
CA LEU A 126 11.06 12.04 17.91
C LEU A 126 11.87 11.21 18.91
N GLY A 127 12.64 10.21 18.45
CA GLY A 127 13.56 9.44 19.28
C GLY A 127 14.89 10.15 19.55
N ALA A 128 15.25 11.15 18.73
CA ALA A 128 16.46 11.96 18.91
C ALA A 128 16.24 13.17 19.83
N THR A 129 14.99 13.60 20.05
CA THR A 129 14.67 14.65 21.03
C THR A 129 14.82 14.08 22.45
N PRO A 130 15.79 14.56 23.27
CA PRO A 130 15.88 14.12 24.65
C PRO A 130 14.60 14.49 25.41
N ALA A 131 14.08 13.57 26.22
CA ALA A 131 12.98 13.87 27.12
C ALA A 131 13.36 15.09 27.97
N ALA A 132 12.51 16.13 27.97
CA ALA A 132 12.73 17.33 28.77
C ALA A 132 13.03 16.95 30.23
N PRO A 133 14.04 17.53 30.89
CA PRO A 133 14.34 17.21 32.27
C PRO A 133 13.16 17.62 33.15
N SER A 134 12.50 16.64 33.76
CA SER A 134 11.55 16.86 34.84
C SER A 134 12.29 17.47 36.01
N THR A 135 12.12 18.78 36.22
CA THR A 135 12.65 19.50 37.38
C THR A 135 11.96 18.94 38.64
N PRO A 136 12.69 18.38 39.61
CA PRO A 136 12.10 18.08 40.91
C PRO A 136 11.85 19.40 41.65
N ALA A 137 10.60 19.61 42.08
CA ALA A 137 10.19 20.73 42.92
C ALA A 137 10.84 20.61 44.33
N PRO A 138 11.03 21.74 45.04
CA PRO A 138 11.87 21.82 46.25
C PRO A 138 11.34 21.04 47.45
#